data_AF-A0A016U897-F1
#
_entry.id   AF-A0A016U897-F1
#
_cell.length_a   1.000
_cell.length_b   1.000
_cell.length_c   1.000
_cell.angle_alpha   90.00
_cell.angle_beta   90.00
_cell.angle_gamma   90.00
#
_symmetry.space_group_name_H-M   'P 1'
#
loop_
_entity.id
_entity.type
_entity.pdbx_description
1 polymer ?
#
loop_
_entity_poly.entity_id
_entity_poly.type
_entity_poly.pdbx_seq_one_letter_code
_entity_poly.pdbx_strand_id
1 'polypeptide(L)' 'MSLNVEPAVGNFPATGGNATHNIISLVDTKLAFKVKSSNNDHYRVRPVYGFVEGKVGDCVGSQSIIRFRRRSPHG' A
#
# COMPACT_ATOMS: atom_id res chain seq x y z
N MET A 1 7.33 -5.73 14.76
CA MET A 1 6.62 -5.17 13.60
C MET A 1 5.78 -6.27 12.99
N SER A 2 4.45 -6.13 12.92
CA SER A 2 3.56 -7.20 12.42
C SER A 2 3.36 -7.18 10.89
N LEU A 3 3.56 -6.02 10.27
CA LEU A 3 3.44 -5.78 8.83
C LEU A 3 4.64 -4.96 8.34
N ASN A 4 5.12 -5.24 7.13
CA ASN A 4 6.13 -4.45 6.43
C ASN A 4 5.54 -3.83 5.15
N VAL A 5 6.06 -2.69 4.70
CA VAL A 5 5.63 -2.03 3.46
C VAL A 5 6.83 -1.76 2.57
N GLU A 6 6.81 -2.28 1.35
CA GLU A 6 7.92 -2.24 0.39
C GLU A 6 7.43 -1.78 -1.00
N PRO A 7 7.99 -0.71 -1.59
CA PRO A 7 8.96 0.22 -1.00
C PRO A 7 8.33 1.04 0.16
N ALA A 8 9.12 1.42 1.17
CA ALA A 8 8.64 2.24 2.28
C ALA A 8 8.31 3.69 1.87
N VAL A 9 8.92 4.16 0.77
CA VAL A 9 8.76 5.52 0.24
C VAL A 9 8.40 5.45 -1.23
N GLY A 10 7.37 6.20 -1.63
CA GLY A 10 6.96 6.35 -3.02
C GLY A 10 7.27 7.76 -3.50
N ASN A 11 8.08 7.89 -4.56
CA ASN A 11 8.35 9.18 -5.17
C ASN A 11 7.37 9.43 -6.33
N PHE A 12 6.77 10.63 -6.38
CA PHE A 12 5.75 10.96 -7.37
C PHE A 12 6.09 12.29 -8.08
N PRO A 13 6.21 12.31 -9.42
CA PRO A 13 6.45 13.54 -10.16
C PRO A 13 5.28 14.53 -9.98
N ALA A 14 5.59 15.83 -10.07
CA ALA A 14 4.61 16.90 -9.87
C ALA A 14 3.46 16.88 -10.88
N THR A 15 3.74 16.41 -12.10
CA THR A 15 2.81 16.24 -13.22
C THR A 15 1.85 15.05 -13.07
N GLY A 16 1.92 14.31 -11.96
CA GLY A 16 1.11 13.13 -11.72
C GLY A 16 1.85 11.83 -12.03
N GLY A 17 1.58 10.80 -11.23
CA GLY A 17 2.30 9.53 -11.29
C GLY A 17 1.63 8.45 -10.46
N ASN A 18 2.21 7.25 -10.48
CA ASN A 18 1.72 6.08 -9.76
C ASN A 18 2.88 5.40 -9.05
N ALA A 19 2.65 4.97 -7.81
CA ALA A 19 3.56 4.13 -7.05
C ALA A 19 2.79 2.95 -6.48
N THR A 20 3.44 1.80 -6.49
CA THR A 20 2.88 0.56 -5.99
C THR A 20 3.66 0.17 -4.75
N HIS A 21 2.95 -0.17 -3.67
CA HIS A 21 3.50 -0.55 -2.39
C HIS A 21 2.93 -1.90 -1.99
N ASN A 22 3.80 -2.83 -1.59
CA ASN A 22 3.42 -4.14 -1.13
C ASN A 22 3.38 -4.14 0.39
N ILE A 23 2.23 -4.48 0.95
CA ILE A 23 2.10 -4.78 2.37
C ILE A 23 2.39 -6.27 2.55
N ILE A 24 3.38 -6.58 3.36
CA ILE A 24 3.84 -7.93 3.65
C ILE A 24 3.48 -8.25 5.10
N SER A 25 2.69 -9.30 5.33
CA SER A 25 2.43 -9.79 6.69
C SER A 25 3.58 -10.70 7.15
N LEU A 26 4.05 -10.50 8.38
CA LEU A 26 5.08 -11.33 9.01
C LEU A 26 4.51 -12.30 10.05
N VAL A 27 3.20 -12.25 10.27
CA VAL A 27 2.48 -13.05 11.26
C VAL A 27 1.58 -14.08 10.58
N ASP A 28 1.33 -15.18 11.29
CA ASP A 28 0.51 -16.31 10.82
C ASP A 28 -1.01 -16.03 10.89
N THR A 29 -1.37 -14.82 11.33
CA THR A 29 -2.77 -14.38 11.47
C THR A 29 -3.16 -13.43 10.35
N LYS A 30 -4.41 -13.52 9.92
CA LYS A 30 -4.99 -12.59 8.95
C LYS A 30 -5.12 -11.20 9.57
N LEU A 31 -4.58 -10.20 8.89
CA LEU A 31 -4.60 -8.81 9.34
C LEU A 31 -5.49 -7.95 8.43
N ALA A 32 -6.26 -7.06 9.03
CA ALA A 32 -6.98 -6.01 8.30
C ALA A 32 -6.13 -4.74 8.26
N PHE A 33 -6.12 -4.04 7.13
CA PHE A 33 -5.43 -2.75 7.00
C PHE A 33 -6.39 -1.65 6.58
N LYS A 34 -6.07 -0.43 7.03
CA LYS A 34 -6.71 0.82 6.61
C LYS A 34 -5.64 1.82 6.23
N VAL A 35 -5.65 2.27 4.98
CA VAL A 35 -4.77 3.32 4.51
C VAL A 35 -5.42 4.67 4.79
N LYS A 36 -4.68 5.56 5.45
CA LYS A 36 -5.06 6.96 5.61
C LYS A 36 -4.08 7.80 4.82
N SER A 37 -4.61 8.71 4.03
CA SER A 37 -3.82 9.65 3.23
C SER A 37 -4.00 11.05 3.79
N SER A 38 -2.89 11.77 3.98
CA SER A 38 -2.90 13.14 4.51
C SER A 38 -3.36 14.17 3.47
N ASN A 39 -3.30 13.82 2.18
CA ASN A 39 -3.74 14.67 1.09
C ASN A 39 -4.55 13.84 0.08
N ASN A 40 -5.88 13.92 0.17
CA ASN A 40 -6.80 13.20 -0.71
C ASN A 40 -7.15 13.97 -2.00
N ASP A 41 -6.84 15.26 -2.04
CA ASP A 41 -7.07 16.12 -3.21
C ASP A 41 -6.10 15.73 -4.33
N HIS A 42 -4.80 15.68 -4.00
CA HIS A 42 -3.74 15.36 -4.94
C HIS A 42 -3.42 13.87 -5.01
N TYR A 43 -3.74 13.05 -4.02
CA TYR A 43 -3.45 11.62 -4.06
C TYR A 43 -4.71 10.77 -3.97
N ARG A 44 -4.72 9.68 -4.72
CA ARG A 44 -5.75 8.64 -4.66
C ARG A 44 -5.08 7.31 -4.34
N VAL A 45 -5.65 6.61 -3.37
CA VAL A 45 -5.14 5.30 -2.93
C VAL A 45 -6.20 4.25 -3.16
N ARG A 46 -5.82 3.10 -3.72
CA ARG A 46 -6.70 1.94 -3.88
C ARG A 46 -5.92 0.64 -3.65
N PRO A 47 -6.45 -0.31 -2.86
CA PRO A 47 -7.64 -0.19 -1.99
C PRO A 47 -7.34 0.61 -0.70
N VAL A 48 -8.35 1.27 -0.12
CA VAL A 48 -8.23 1.99 1.18
C VAL A 48 -8.36 1.02 2.36
N TYR A 49 -9.13 -0.05 2.17
CA TYR A 49 -9.35 -1.11 3.15
C TYR A 49 -9.12 -2.45 2.48
N GLY A 50 -8.56 -3.39 3.22
CA GLY A 50 -8.37 -4.74 2.74
C GLY A 50 -7.85 -5.65 3.84
N PHE A 51 -7.57 -6.89 3.44
CA PHE A 51 -7.00 -7.90 4.31
C PHE A 51 -5.71 -8.42 3.71
N VAL A 52 -4.73 -8.68 4.57
CA VAL A 52 -3.54 -9.45 4.24
C VAL A 52 -3.69 -10.78 4.96
N GLU A 53 -3.64 -11.88 4.22
CA GLU A 53 -3.64 -13.20 4.83
C GLU A 53 -2.40 -13.37 5.74
N GLY A 54 -2.48 -14.29 6.69
CA GLY A 54 -1.30 -14.67 7.46
C GLY A 54 -0.26 -15.32 6.55
N LYS A 55 1.01 -15.34 6.97
CA LYS A 55 1.97 -16.27 6.38
C LYS A 55 1.50 -17.69 6.70
N VAL A 56 1.29 -18.51 5.68
CA VAL A 56 1.04 -19.95 5.86
C VAL A 56 2.31 -20.65 5.40
N GLY A 57 3.15 -21.03 6.36
CA GLY A 57 4.45 -21.68 6.11
C GLY A 57 5.57 -20.71 5.65
N ASP A 58 6.67 -21.28 5.15
CA ASP A 58 7.85 -20.55 4.61
C ASP A 58 7.59 -19.88 3.25
N CYS A 59 6.36 -19.92 2.75
CA CYS A 59 5.97 -19.21 1.54
C CYS A 59 6.03 -17.71 1.82
N VAL A 60 6.92 -17.01 1.08
CA VAL A 60 7.18 -15.57 1.21
C VAL A 60 5.86 -14.82 1.37
N GLY A 61 5.69 -14.25 2.57
CA GLY A 61 4.40 -13.96 3.20
C GLY A 61 3.38 -13.31 2.29
N SER A 62 2.12 -13.69 2.49
CA SER A 62 0.94 -13.09 1.88
C SER A 62 1.09 -11.56 1.72
N GLN A 63 1.04 -11.09 0.47
CA GLN A 63 1.23 -9.68 0.14
C GLN A 63 -0.05 -9.07 -0.40
N SER A 64 -0.34 -7.85 0.02
CA SER A 64 -1.38 -7.01 -0.59
C SER A 64 -0.77 -5.82 -1.29
N ILE A 65 -1.21 -5.58 -2.52
CA ILE A 65 -0.73 -4.46 -3.32
C ILE A 65 -1.62 -3.24 -3.07
N ILE A 66 -1.02 -2.13 -2.64
CA ILE A 66 -1.66 -0.82 -2.60
C ILE A 66 -1.09 0.04 -3.71
N ARG A 67 -2.00 0.65 -4.48
CA ARG A 67 -1.66 1.59 -5.54
C ARG A 67 -1.94 3.01 -5.09
N PHE A 68 -0.92 3.85 -5.12
CA PHE A 68 -0.99 5.27 -4.87
C PHE A 68 -0.86 6.01 -6.19
N ARG A 69 -1.79 6.91 -6.48
CA ARG A 69 -1.76 7.74 -7.69
C ARG A 69 -1.81 9.20 -7.31
N ARG A 70 -0.85 9.98 -7.78
CA ARG A 70 -0.91 11.45 -7.73
C ARG A 70 -1.72 11.97 -8.92
N ARG A 71 -2.75 12.77 -8.67
CA ARG A 71 -3.47 13.55 -9.68
C ARG A 71 -2.58 14.73 -10.11
N SER A 72 -2.46 14.95 -11.42
CA SER A 72 -1.81 16.15 -11.95
C SER A 72 -2.62 17.38 -11.53
N PRO A 73 -1.98 18.44 -11.03
CA PRO A 73 -2.64 19.72 -10.80
C PRO A 73 -2.83 20.53 -12.11
N HIS A 74 -2.23 20.12 -13.23
CA HIS A 74 -2.43 20.74 -14.56
C HIS A 74 -3.28 19.82 -15.43
N GLY A 75 -4.58 19.82 -15.17
CA GLY A 75 -5.62 19.26 -16.05
C GLY A 75 -6.55 20.37 -16.46
#